data_AF-A0A4Q0XYI8-F1
#
_entry.id   AF-A0A4Q0XYI8-F1
#
_cell.length_a   1.000
_cell.length_b   1.000
_cell.length_c   1.000
_cell.angle_alpha   90.00
_cell.angle_beta   90.00
_cell.angle_gamma   90.00
#
_symmetry.space_group_name_H-M   'P 1'
#
loop_
_entity.id
_entity.type
_entity.pdbx_description
1 polymer ?
#
loop_
_entity_poly.entity_id
_entity_poly.type
_entity_poly.pdbx_seq_one_letter_code
_entity_poly.pdbx_strand_id
1 'polypeptide(L)'
;MDKKENELKEVLGNSFSQDDIEKKLKEKIKKASKDREMFEKKSKITHNKPANKDFITKKMNLNLLLFILLAIMGILIFVTIYLFNSSKPVKKSVSLNSNKEEKSYFKRLYNSKNYDTYKCYSFKYGNIALPIKECKENLDIFLEKNKNANRFEIVPLISQNDTVIYKQIEENLKEKPKEFQDKVKEYLNIGLSSERILESVWYIKKVLGEDTIVTSSQYYVKSDKNNEQGVIIRAYH
;
A
#
# COMPACT_ATOMS: atom_id res chain seq x y z
N MET A 1 -16.77 -31.44 -33.21
CA MET A 1 -15.78 -30.40 -32.83
C MET A 1 -15.72 -30.27 -31.31
N ASP A 2 -16.00 -31.35 -30.57
CA ASP A 2 -16.63 -31.25 -29.24
C ASP A 2 -15.72 -31.68 -28.08
N LYS A 3 -14.49 -32.12 -28.38
CA LYS A 3 -13.55 -32.58 -27.34
C LYS A 3 -12.78 -31.43 -26.67
N LYS A 4 -12.50 -30.35 -27.41
CA LYS A 4 -11.80 -29.16 -26.89
C LYS A 4 -12.69 -28.23 -26.06
N GLU A 5 -14.00 -28.26 -26.26
CA GLU A 5 -14.93 -27.42 -25.50
C GLU A 5 -15.20 -27.98 -24.09
N ASN A 6 -15.12 -29.31 -23.93
CA ASN A 6 -15.27 -29.96 -22.63
C ASN A 6 -14.01 -29.84 -21.76
N GLU A 7 -12.81 -29.89 -22.34
CA GLU A 7 -11.56 -29.61 -21.60
C GLU A 7 -11.48 -28.16 -21.09
N LEU A 8 -12.06 -27.20 -21.84
CA LEU A 8 -12.08 -25.78 -21.41
C LEU A 8 -13.07 -25.53 -20.27
N LYS A 9 -14.20 -26.25 -20.23
CA LYS A 9 -15.19 -26.19 -19.14
C LYS A 9 -14.68 -26.85 -17.86
N GLU A 10 -13.82 -27.86 -17.96
CA GLU A 10 -13.18 -28.51 -16.80
C GLU A 10 -12.08 -27.63 -16.17
N VAL A 11 -11.35 -26.85 -16.97
CA VAL A 11 -10.35 -25.88 -16.47
C VAL A 11 -11.00 -24.63 -15.86
N LEU A 12 -12.18 -24.22 -16.36
CA LEU A 12 -12.92 -23.04 -15.88
C LEU A 12 -13.92 -23.35 -14.76
N GLY A 13 -14.28 -24.61 -14.54
CA GLY A 13 -15.20 -25.06 -13.48
C GLY A 13 -14.62 -25.04 -12.06
N ASN A 14 -13.32 -24.84 -11.92
CA ASN A 14 -12.67 -24.59 -10.63
C ASN A 14 -12.80 -23.11 -10.26
N SER A 15 -14.03 -22.65 -10.00
CA SER A 15 -14.24 -21.44 -9.22
C SER A 15 -13.57 -21.66 -7.86
N PHE A 16 -12.46 -20.96 -7.61
CA PHE A 16 -11.81 -20.97 -6.30
C PHE A 16 -12.86 -20.74 -5.22
N SER A 17 -12.99 -21.70 -4.28
CA SER A 17 -13.89 -21.55 -3.14
C SER A 17 -13.55 -20.25 -2.41
N GLN A 18 -14.53 -19.60 -1.76
CA GLN A 18 -14.27 -18.46 -0.88
C GLN A 18 -13.15 -18.77 0.12
N ASP A 19 -13.06 -20.03 0.56
CA ASP A 19 -12.02 -20.52 1.46
C ASP A 19 -10.62 -20.50 0.83
N ASP A 20 -10.50 -20.79 -0.47
CA ASP A 20 -9.22 -20.76 -1.18
C ASP A 20 -8.75 -19.33 -1.43
N ILE A 21 -9.69 -18.41 -1.67
CA ILE A 21 -9.41 -16.98 -1.80
C ILE A 21 -8.95 -16.44 -0.45
N GLU A 22 -9.66 -16.78 0.63
CA GLU A 22 -9.31 -16.35 1.99
C GLU A 22 -7.95 -16.91 2.42
N LYS A 23 -7.66 -18.18 2.10
CA LYS A 23 -6.36 -18.82 2.39
C LYS A 23 -5.23 -18.14 1.63
N LYS A 24 -5.39 -17.85 0.33
CA LYS A 24 -4.39 -17.11 -0.47
C LYS A 24 -4.21 -15.67 0.01
N LEU A 25 -5.27 -15.00 0.45
CA LEU A 25 -5.18 -13.66 1.04
C LEU A 25 -4.40 -13.69 2.34
N LYS A 26 -4.72 -14.62 3.25
CA LYS A 26 -4.01 -14.83 4.52
C LYS A 26 -2.53 -15.14 4.30
N GLU A 27 -2.19 -15.97 3.32
CA GLU A 27 -0.80 -16.24 2.96
C GLU A 27 -0.06 -15.01 2.42
N LYS A 28 -0.69 -14.21 1.55
CA LYS A 28 -0.11 -12.95 1.05
C LYS A 28 0.09 -11.92 2.17
N ILE A 29 -0.88 -11.78 3.07
CA ILE A 29 -0.79 -10.88 4.23
C ILE A 29 0.34 -11.33 5.17
N LYS A 30 0.45 -12.64 5.44
CA LYS A 30 1.51 -13.21 6.29
C LYS A 30 2.90 -13.07 5.66
N LYS A 31 2.99 -13.13 4.32
CA LYS A 31 4.23 -12.86 3.59
C LYS A 31 4.61 -11.37 3.68
N ALA A 32 3.66 -10.47 3.45
CA ALA A 32 3.88 -9.03 3.55
C ALA A 32 4.23 -8.59 4.99
N SER A 33 3.62 -9.18 6.01
CA SER A 33 3.97 -8.90 7.41
C SER A 33 5.38 -9.39 7.75
N LYS A 34 5.78 -10.56 7.25
CA LYS A 34 7.12 -11.11 7.46
C LYS A 34 8.19 -10.30 6.74
N ASP A 35 7.91 -9.80 5.53
CA ASP A 35 8.81 -8.91 4.79
C ASP A 35 8.95 -7.55 5.50
N ARG A 36 7.87 -7.04 6.11
CA ARG A 36 7.88 -5.84 6.95
C ARG A 36 8.65 -6.04 8.26
N GLU A 37 8.50 -7.17 8.93
CA GLU A 37 9.30 -7.53 10.12
C GLU A 37 10.79 -7.70 9.77
N MET A 38 11.11 -8.27 8.60
CA MET A 38 12.49 -8.40 8.13
C MET A 38 13.11 -7.04 7.81
N PHE A 39 12.32 -6.10 7.31
CA PHE A 39 12.71 -4.70 7.10
C PHE A 39 12.94 -3.97 8.43
N GLU A 40 12.03 -4.09 9.39
CA GLU A 40 12.18 -3.49 10.72
C GLU A 40 13.37 -4.06 11.49
N LYS A 41 13.63 -5.37 11.40
CA LYS A 41 14.83 -6.00 12.00
C LYS A 41 16.12 -5.51 11.34
N LYS A 42 16.16 -5.34 10.01
CA LYS A 42 17.34 -4.76 9.33
C LYS A 42 17.61 -3.31 9.74
N SER A 43 16.57 -2.54 10.10
CA SER A 43 16.75 -1.17 10.62
C SER A 43 17.25 -1.11 12.08
N LYS A 44 17.11 -2.20 12.85
CA LYS A 44 17.45 -2.26 14.29
C LYS A 44 18.75 -3.02 14.60
N ILE A 45 19.41 -3.63 13.61
CA ILE A 45 20.69 -4.32 13.80
C ILE A 45 21.84 -3.31 13.57
N THR A 46 21.98 -2.40 14.52
CA THR A 46 23.27 -1.83 14.92
C THR A 46 23.14 -1.60 16.43
N HIS A 47 23.98 -2.29 17.21
CA HIS A 47 23.93 -2.45 18.68
C HIS A 47 22.97 -3.51 19.23
N ASN A 48 23.45 -4.76 19.39
CA ASN A 48 23.93 -5.29 20.68
C ASN A 48 24.09 -6.82 20.66
N LYS A 49 25.13 -7.26 21.36
CA LYS A 49 25.60 -8.63 21.59
C LYS A 49 24.65 -9.40 22.52
N PRO A 50 24.25 -10.65 22.25
CA PRO A 50 23.51 -11.43 23.24
C PRO A 50 24.46 -12.21 24.16
N ALA A 51 24.19 -12.12 25.46
CA ALA A 51 24.75 -12.97 26.49
C ALA A 51 23.97 -14.28 26.57
N ASN A 52 24.74 -15.35 26.79
CA ASN A 52 24.33 -16.73 26.95
C ASN A 52 23.57 -16.94 28.27
N LYS A 53 22.48 -17.73 28.25
CA LYS A 53 21.90 -18.32 29.46
C LYS A 53 21.34 -19.71 29.15
N ASP A 54 22.08 -20.71 29.60
CA ASP A 54 21.60 -22.07 29.80
C ASP A 54 20.52 -22.08 30.89
N PHE A 55 19.40 -22.77 30.63
CA PHE A 55 18.37 -23.03 31.63
C PHE A 55 18.26 -24.53 31.88
N ILE A 56 18.55 -24.91 33.12
CA ILE A 56 18.48 -26.26 33.68
C ILE A 56 17.03 -26.70 33.75
N THR A 57 16.67 -27.76 33.03
CA THR A 57 15.33 -28.38 33.08
C THR A 57 15.22 -29.27 34.32
N LYS A 58 14.50 -28.82 35.34
CA LYS A 58 14.06 -29.66 36.47
C LYS A 58 12.68 -30.24 36.11
N LYS A 59 12.53 -31.57 36.19
CA LYS A 59 11.31 -32.31 35.84
C LYS A 59 10.18 -31.94 36.82
N MET A 60 9.35 -30.97 36.46
CA MET A 60 8.16 -30.59 37.21
C MET A 60 6.98 -31.49 36.83
N ASN A 61 6.13 -31.80 37.81
CA ASN A 61 4.88 -32.52 37.60
C ASN A 61 4.01 -31.81 36.55
N LEU A 62 3.50 -32.56 35.58
CA LEU A 62 2.76 -32.04 34.43
C LEU A 62 1.54 -31.19 34.85
N ASN A 63 0.85 -31.59 35.92
CA ASN A 63 -0.28 -30.85 36.46
C ASN A 63 0.16 -29.49 37.05
N LEU A 64 1.32 -29.42 37.70
CA LEU A 64 1.85 -28.18 38.25
C LEU A 64 2.29 -27.21 37.15
N LEU A 65 2.89 -27.74 36.07
CA LEU A 65 3.24 -26.95 34.88
C LEU A 65 1.99 -26.34 34.23
N LEU A 66 0.91 -27.12 34.14
CA LEU A 66 -0.37 -26.66 33.57
C LEU A 66 -0.97 -25.52 34.39
N PHE A 67 -0.96 -25.60 35.73
CA PHE A 67 -1.43 -24.52 36.60
C PHE A 67 -0.61 -23.24 36.45
N ILE A 68 0.72 -23.36 36.33
CA ILE A 68 1.60 -22.20 36.13
C ILE A 68 1.33 -21.53 34.78
N LEU A 69 1.13 -22.31 33.71
CA LEU A 69 0.79 -21.76 32.39
C LEU A 69 -0.56 -21.02 32.38
N LEU A 70 -1.58 -21.57 33.06
CA LEU A 70 -2.88 -20.89 33.20
C LEU A 70 -2.78 -19.58 33.98
N ALA A 71 -1.98 -19.55 35.05
CA ALA A 71 -1.75 -18.34 35.82
C ALA A 71 -1.03 -17.25 35.00
N ILE A 72 -0.01 -17.62 34.22
CA ILE A 72 0.71 -16.69 33.33
C ILE A 72 -0.23 -16.12 32.27
N MET A 73 -1.08 -16.96 31.66
CA MET A 73 -2.06 -16.50 30.67
C MET A 73 -3.08 -15.52 31.27
N GLY A 74 -3.55 -15.76 32.50
CA GLY A 74 -4.43 -14.84 33.21
C GLY A 74 -3.77 -13.48 33.47
N ILE A 75 -2.51 -13.47 33.89
CA ILE A 75 -1.74 -12.23 34.10
C ILE A 75 -1.55 -11.47 32.79
N LEU A 76 -1.21 -12.15 31.70
CA LEU A 76 -1.03 -11.51 30.38
C LEU A 76 -2.33 -10.85 29.90
N ILE A 77 -3.47 -11.55 30.02
CA ILE A 77 -4.78 -10.98 29.67
C ILE A 77 -5.07 -9.74 30.54
N PHE A 78 -4.85 -9.84 31.85
CA PHE A 78 -5.07 -8.71 32.76
C PHE A 78 -4.19 -7.50 32.40
N VAL A 79 -2.91 -7.71 32.07
CA VAL A 79 -2.00 -6.65 31.63
C VAL A 79 -2.47 -6.02 30.32
N THR A 80 -2.94 -6.80 29.35
CA THR A 80 -3.46 -6.24 28.08
C THR A 80 -4.71 -5.38 28.30
N ILE A 81 -5.65 -5.82 29.13
CA ILE A 81 -6.85 -5.05 29.49
C ILE A 81 -6.46 -3.78 30.26
N TYR A 82 -5.53 -3.89 31.20
CA TYR A 82 -5.03 -2.75 31.97
C TYR A 82 -4.36 -1.71 31.09
N LEU A 83 -3.50 -2.12 30.15
CA LEU A 83 -2.84 -1.22 29.20
C LEU A 83 -3.85 -0.57 28.26
N PHE A 84 -4.84 -1.31 27.78
CA PHE A 84 -5.90 -0.78 26.91
C PHE A 84 -6.76 0.26 27.64
N ASN A 85 -7.20 -0.03 28.87
CA ASN A 85 -7.98 0.93 29.68
C ASN A 85 -7.15 2.13 30.18
N SER A 86 -5.85 1.94 30.42
CA SER A 86 -4.95 3.04 30.82
C SER A 86 -4.57 3.96 29.66
N SER A 87 -4.74 3.49 28.42
CA SER A 87 -4.56 4.32 27.22
C SER A 87 -5.78 5.21 26.98
N LYS A 88 -5.95 6.24 27.82
CA LYS A 88 -6.82 7.36 27.44
C LYS A 88 -6.27 7.93 26.14
N PRO A 89 -7.07 8.06 25.05
CA PRO A 89 -6.59 8.72 23.86
C PRO A 89 -6.22 10.14 24.26
N VAL A 90 -4.93 10.44 24.29
CA VAL A 90 -4.46 11.81 24.44
C VAL A 90 -4.94 12.53 23.19
N LYS A 91 -6.12 13.16 23.27
CA LYS A 91 -6.57 14.16 22.32
C LYS A 91 -5.63 15.36 22.49
N LYS A 92 -4.44 15.27 21.91
CA LYS A 92 -3.66 16.46 21.57
C LYS A 92 -4.50 17.21 20.54
N SER A 93 -5.37 18.10 21.03
CA SER A 93 -5.79 19.23 20.22
C SER A 93 -4.52 20.01 19.92
N VAL A 94 -3.96 19.80 18.72
CA VAL A 94 -2.91 20.67 18.20
C VAL A 94 -3.58 22.02 18.00
N SER A 95 -3.38 22.94 18.95
CA SER A 95 -3.69 24.35 18.71
C SER A 95 -2.73 24.81 17.61
N LEU A 96 -3.22 24.90 16.38
CA LEU A 96 -2.52 25.56 15.29
C LEU A 96 -2.47 27.06 15.57
N ASN A 97 -1.62 27.48 16.50
CA ASN A 97 -1.03 28.81 16.45
C ASN A 97 -0.01 28.78 15.31
N SER A 98 -0.50 28.68 14.07
CA SER A 98 0.36 28.74 12.90
C SER A 98 0.92 30.14 12.85
N ASN A 99 2.19 30.30 13.19
CA ASN A 99 2.86 31.59 13.07
C ASN A 99 2.77 32.05 11.60
N LYS A 100 2.67 33.36 11.37
CA LYS A 100 2.51 33.96 10.03
C LYS A 100 3.53 33.45 9.01
N GLU A 101 4.73 33.08 9.48
CA GLU A 101 5.81 32.48 8.70
C GLU A 101 5.48 31.07 8.17
N GLU A 102 4.83 30.23 8.97
CA GLU A 102 4.44 28.87 8.57
C GLU A 102 3.38 28.92 7.47
N LYS A 103 2.38 29.80 7.62
CA LYS A 103 1.36 30.04 6.58
C LYS A 103 1.97 30.58 5.28
N SER A 104 2.97 31.46 5.39
CA SER A 104 3.72 31.98 4.24
C SER A 104 4.51 30.86 3.54
N TYR A 105 5.20 30.02 4.30
CA TYR A 105 5.95 28.87 3.79
C TYR A 105 5.05 27.88 3.04
N PHE A 106 3.94 27.46 3.65
CA PHE A 106 2.93 26.62 3.00
C PHE A 106 2.40 27.25 1.71
N LYS A 107 2.10 28.56 1.74
CA LYS A 107 1.64 29.27 0.54
C LYS A 107 2.66 29.22 -0.59
N ARG A 108 3.97 29.33 -0.30
CA ARG A 108 5.02 29.19 -1.33
C ARG A 108 5.09 27.77 -1.88
N LEU A 109 5.02 26.75 -1.03
CA LEU A 109 5.07 25.34 -1.44
C LEU A 109 3.95 24.98 -2.44
N TYR A 110 2.72 25.45 -2.19
CA TYR A 110 1.55 25.08 -2.99
C TYR A 110 1.30 26.02 -4.18
N ASN A 111 1.78 27.27 -4.13
CA ASN A 111 1.58 28.23 -5.22
C ASN A 111 2.70 28.27 -6.26
N SER A 112 3.74 27.44 -6.12
CA SER A 112 4.72 27.27 -7.19
C SER A 112 4.00 26.80 -8.47
N LYS A 113 4.30 27.48 -9.59
CA LYS A 113 3.78 27.15 -10.92
C LYS A 113 4.83 26.47 -11.80
N ASN A 114 6.11 26.60 -11.45
CA ASN A 114 7.21 26.08 -12.23
C ASN A 114 7.49 24.65 -11.76
N TYR A 115 7.41 23.69 -12.68
CA TYR A 115 7.68 22.31 -12.35
C TYR A 115 8.34 21.57 -13.51
N ASP A 116 9.25 20.67 -13.14
CA ASP A 116 9.75 19.64 -14.04
C ASP A 116 8.76 18.48 -14.04
N THR A 117 8.60 17.78 -15.17
CA THR A 117 7.64 16.66 -15.29
C THR A 117 8.36 15.38 -15.71
N TYR A 118 8.02 14.29 -15.03
CA TYR A 118 8.32 12.93 -15.42
C TYR A 118 7.03 12.16 -15.73
N LYS A 119 7.10 11.26 -16.71
CA LYS A 119 5.97 10.49 -17.21
C LYS A 119 6.35 9.02 -17.28
N CYS A 120 5.64 8.17 -16.57
CA CYS A 120 5.75 6.71 -16.66
C CYS A 120 4.41 6.15 -17.13
N TYR A 121 4.38 5.64 -18.36
CA TYR A 121 3.16 5.10 -19.00
C TYR A 121 3.21 3.58 -19.19
N SER A 122 4.16 2.91 -18.54
CA SER A 122 4.46 1.50 -18.75
C SER A 122 3.84 0.57 -17.70
N PHE A 123 2.85 1.04 -16.92
CA PHE A 123 2.18 0.15 -15.97
C PHE A 123 1.44 -0.94 -16.72
N LYS A 124 1.43 -2.16 -16.19
CA LYS A 124 0.57 -3.22 -16.74
C LYS A 124 -0.90 -2.93 -16.38
N TYR A 125 -1.82 -3.35 -17.24
CA TYR A 125 -3.26 -3.16 -17.04
C TYR A 125 -3.74 -3.69 -15.69
N GLY A 126 -4.45 -2.86 -14.93
CA GLY A 126 -4.95 -3.20 -13.59
C GLY A 126 -3.86 -3.43 -12.54
N ASN A 127 -2.59 -3.12 -12.86
CA ASN A 127 -1.48 -3.31 -11.94
C ASN A 127 -1.16 -1.99 -11.21
N ILE A 128 -0.72 -2.14 -9.97
CA ILE A 128 -0.32 -1.07 -9.05
C ILE A 128 1.20 -0.93 -8.92
N ALA A 129 1.96 -1.98 -9.24
CA ALA A 129 3.40 -2.00 -9.03
C ALA A 129 4.13 -1.11 -10.04
N LEU A 130 5.01 -0.24 -9.53
CA LEU A 130 5.84 0.62 -10.36
C LEU A 130 6.84 -0.23 -11.18
N PRO A 131 6.78 -0.21 -12.53
CA PRO A 131 7.63 -1.03 -13.38
C PRO A 131 9.11 -0.69 -13.18
N ILE A 132 9.92 -1.69 -12.83
CA ILE A 132 11.31 -1.48 -12.42
C ILE A 132 12.17 -1.00 -13.58
N LYS A 133 12.19 -1.73 -14.71
CA LYS A 133 13.12 -1.41 -15.80
C LYS A 133 12.67 -0.21 -16.62
N GLU A 134 11.37 -0.12 -16.88
CA GLU A 134 10.83 0.89 -17.80
C GLU A 134 10.68 2.26 -17.13
N CYS A 135 10.48 2.28 -15.81
CA CYS A 135 10.16 3.51 -15.10
C CYS A 135 11.07 3.85 -13.94
N LYS A 136 11.70 2.90 -13.23
CA LYS A 136 12.49 3.27 -12.04
C LYS A 136 13.81 3.95 -12.40
N GLU A 137 14.53 3.46 -13.40
CA GLU A 137 15.84 4.04 -13.77
C GLU A 137 15.72 5.52 -14.19
N ASN A 138 14.77 5.84 -15.07
CA ASN A 138 14.53 7.23 -15.48
C ASN A 138 13.90 8.07 -14.36
N LEU A 139 13.13 7.45 -13.47
CA LEU A 139 12.58 8.14 -12.31
C LEU A 139 13.68 8.49 -11.32
N ASP A 140 14.64 7.61 -11.05
CA ASP A 140 15.76 7.88 -10.16
C ASP A 140 16.57 9.09 -10.64
N ILE A 141 16.87 9.14 -11.94
CA ILE A 141 17.54 10.29 -12.57
C ILE A 141 16.71 11.56 -12.39
N PHE A 142 15.39 11.49 -12.62
CA PHE A 142 14.50 12.63 -12.46
C PHE A 142 14.45 13.12 -11.00
N LEU A 143 14.36 12.20 -10.04
CA LEU A 143 14.29 12.50 -8.61
C LEU A 143 15.61 13.12 -8.12
N GLU A 144 16.76 12.56 -8.49
CA GLU A 144 18.07 13.10 -8.13
C GLU A 144 18.29 14.50 -8.71
N LYS A 145 17.93 14.71 -9.99
CA LYS A 145 17.99 16.04 -10.63
C LYS A 145 17.12 17.07 -9.87
N ASN A 146 15.99 16.64 -9.32
CA ASN A 146 15.00 17.50 -8.69
C ASN A 146 14.94 17.35 -7.16
N LYS A 147 15.97 16.83 -6.50
CA LYS A 147 15.95 16.54 -5.06
C LYS A 147 15.68 17.74 -4.15
N ASN A 148 15.93 18.96 -4.65
CA ASN A 148 15.68 20.21 -3.95
C ASN A 148 14.30 20.82 -4.26
N ALA A 149 13.43 20.11 -4.99
CA ALA A 149 12.08 20.58 -5.27
C ALA A 149 11.30 20.79 -3.97
N ASN A 150 10.49 21.83 -3.93
CA ASN A 150 9.60 22.16 -2.81
C ASN A 150 8.63 21.02 -2.50
N ARG A 151 8.11 20.37 -3.55
CA ARG A 151 7.23 19.20 -3.43
C ARG A 151 7.19 18.40 -4.72
N PHE A 152 6.82 17.13 -4.59
CA PHE A 152 6.44 16.28 -5.71
C PHE A 152 4.92 16.09 -5.73
N GLU A 153 4.28 16.24 -6.89
CA GLU A 153 2.87 15.88 -7.11
C GLU A 153 2.80 14.64 -7.99
N ILE A 154 2.00 13.65 -7.57
CA ILE A 154 1.73 12.45 -8.35
C ILE A 154 0.33 12.55 -8.93
N VAL A 155 0.24 12.44 -10.26
CA VAL A 155 -1.01 12.39 -11.01
C VAL A 155 -1.14 11.02 -11.67
N PRO A 156 -2.09 10.17 -11.25
CA PRO A 156 -2.28 8.86 -11.86
C PRO A 156 -2.91 8.99 -13.26
N LEU A 157 -2.47 8.13 -14.16
CA LEU A 157 -2.98 7.99 -15.52
C LEU A 157 -3.64 6.62 -15.66
N ILE A 158 -4.90 6.61 -16.07
CA ILE A 158 -5.73 5.41 -16.26
C ILE A 158 -6.05 5.27 -17.74
N SER A 159 -5.82 4.10 -18.32
CA SER A 159 -6.23 3.80 -19.71
C SER A 159 -7.55 3.05 -19.75
N GLN A 160 -8.14 2.93 -20.94
CA GLN A 160 -9.35 2.10 -21.10
C GLN A 160 -9.10 0.63 -20.75
N ASN A 161 -7.87 0.13 -20.88
CA ASN A 161 -7.55 -1.26 -20.58
C ASN A 161 -7.40 -1.55 -19.07
N ASP A 162 -7.26 -0.52 -18.24
CA ASP A 162 -7.29 -0.69 -16.78
C ASP A 162 -8.65 -1.18 -16.27
N THR A 163 -9.69 -1.14 -17.12
CA THR A 163 -11.00 -1.73 -16.83
C THR A 163 -10.99 -3.26 -16.84
N VAL A 164 -9.83 -3.90 -16.99
CA VAL A 164 -9.69 -5.36 -16.84
C VAL A 164 -10.23 -5.84 -15.49
N ILE A 165 -10.07 -5.04 -14.42
CA ILE A 165 -10.63 -5.34 -13.10
C ILE A 165 -12.16 -5.31 -13.15
N TYR A 166 -12.75 -4.33 -13.84
CA TYR A 166 -14.19 -4.24 -14.03
C TYR A 166 -14.74 -5.43 -14.81
N LYS A 167 -14.06 -5.87 -15.88
CA LYS A 167 -14.48 -7.03 -16.69
C LYS A 167 -14.59 -8.32 -15.87
N GLN A 168 -13.81 -8.47 -14.80
CA GLN A 168 -13.88 -9.64 -13.91
C GLN A 168 -15.17 -9.70 -13.08
N ILE A 169 -15.83 -8.56 -12.87
CA ILE A 169 -17.07 -8.47 -12.09
C ILE A 169 -18.28 -8.05 -12.94
N GLU A 170 -18.08 -7.78 -14.22
CA GLU A 170 -19.09 -7.24 -15.13
C GLU A 170 -20.32 -8.15 -15.24
N GLU A 171 -20.12 -9.47 -15.29
CA GLU A 171 -21.19 -10.47 -15.28
C GLU A 171 -22.13 -10.30 -14.08
N ASN A 172 -21.58 -10.04 -12.89
CA ASN A 172 -22.34 -9.85 -11.65
C ASN A 172 -23.14 -8.54 -11.62
N LEU A 173 -22.85 -7.64 -12.57
CA LEU A 173 -23.43 -6.31 -12.67
C LEU A 173 -24.39 -6.17 -13.85
N LYS A 174 -24.52 -7.20 -14.72
CA LYS A 174 -25.31 -7.14 -15.96
C LYS A 174 -26.76 -6.73 -15.75
N GLU A 175 -27.39 -7.23 -14.68
CA GLU A 175 -28.79 -6.94 -14.36
C GLU A 175 -28.97 -5.57 -13.68
N LYS A 176 -27.89 -4.88 -13.30
CA LYS A 176 -27.96 -3.57 -12.64
C LYS A 176 -28.13 -2.46 -13.68
N PRO A 177 -28.78 -1.34 -13.31
CA PRO A 177 -28.89 -0.17 -14.19
C PRO A 177 -27.53 0.31 -14.69
N LYS A 178 -27.48 0.81 -15.92
CA LYS A 178 -26.24 1.29 -16.55
C LYS A 178 -25.51 2.34 -15.70
N GLU A 179 -26.25 3.26 -15.10
CA GLU A 179 -25.70 4.28 -14.20
C GLU A 179 -24.97 3.65 -12.99
N PHE A 180 -25.51 2.56 -12.43
CA PHE A 180 -24.86 1.85 -11.33
C PHE A 180 -23.57 1.18 -11.79
N GLN A 181 -23.59 0.52 -12.94
CA GLN A 181 -22.41 -0.09 -13.55
C GLN A 181 -21.29 0.94 -13.77
N ASP A 182 -21.66 2.12 -14.29
CA ASP A 182 -20.71 3.20 -14.55
C ASP A 182 -20.13 3.79 -13.26
N LYS A 183 -20.93 3.92 -12.19
CA LYS A 183 -20.42 4.31 -10.86
C LYS A 183 -19.44 3.28 -10.28
N VAL A 184 -19.75 1.99 -10.39
CA VAL A 184 -18.85 0.93 -9.94
C VAL A 184 -17.53 0.99 -10.71
N LYS A 185 -17.59 1.14 -12.03
CA LYS A 185 -16.40 1.29 -12.88
C LYS A 185 -15.56 2.50 -12.48
N GLU A 186 -16.20 3.63 -12.20
CA GLU A 186 -15.53 4.85 -11.75
C GLU A 186 -14.84 4.65 -10.40
N TYR A 187 -15.50 4.00 -9.42
CA TYR A 187 -14.89 3.69 -8.12
C TYR A 187 -13.71 2.74 -8.21
N LEU A 188 -13.75 1.75 -9.11
CA LEU A 188 -12.61 0.88 -9.37
C LEU A 188 -11.42 1.66 -9.93
N ASN A 189 -11.66 2.58 -10.86
CA ASN A 189 -10.60 3.44 -11.40
C ASN A 189 -10.01 4.36 -10.33
N ILE A 190 -10.85 4.93 -9.45
CA ILE A 190 -10.39 5.74 -8.32
C ILE A 190 -9.52 4.90 -7.39
N GLY A 191 -9.96 3.70 -7.01
CA GLY A 191 -9.19 2.80 -6.16
C GLY A 191 -7.83 2.43 -6.77
N LEU A 192 -7.81 2.02 -8.04
CA LEU A 192 -6.58 1.71 -8.76
C LEU A 192 -5.63 2.92 -8.83
N SER A 193 -6.18 4.10 -9.08
CA SER A 193 -5.42 5.37 -9.11
C SER A 193 -4.77 5.67 -7.76
N SER A 194 -5.52 5.53 -6.67
CA SER A 194 -5.02 5.74 -5.31
C SER A 194 -3.90 4.77 -4.94
N GLU A 195 -4.01 3.51 -5.33
CA GLU A 195 -2.95 2.51 -5.09
C GLU A 195 -1.67 2.83 -5.87
N ARG A 196 -1.78 3.26 -7.13
CA ARG A 196 -0.61 3.71 -7.94
C ARG A 196 0.07 4.94 -7.34
N ILE A 197 -0.72 5.88 -6.83
CA ILE A 197 -0.20 7.03 -6.08
C ILE A 197 0.59 6.52 -4.87
N LEU A 198 0.00 5.64 -4.06
CA LEU A 198 0.63 5.14 -2.85
C LEU A 198 1.97 4.47 -3.16
N GLU A 199 2.01 3.55 -4.13
CA GLU A 199 3.26 2.90 -4.55
C GLU A 199 4.32 3.93 -5.00
N SER A 200 3.90 4.96 -5.73
CA SER A 200 4.80 6.02 -6.19
C SER A 200 5.30 6.89 -5.03
N VAL A 201 4.45 7.21 -4.05
CA VAL A 201 4.85 7.93 -2.83
C VAL A 201 5.93 7.15 -2.08
N TRP A 202 5.72 5.86 -1.88
CA TRP A 202 6.67 4.98 -1.21
C TRP A 202 8.00 4.94 -1.95
N TYR A 203 7.95 4.85 -3.29
CA TYR A 203 9.15 4.84 -4.10
C TYR A 203 9.94 6.15 -3.98
N ILE A 204 9.28 7.31 -4.12
CA ILE A 204 9.92 8.62 -4.04
C ILE A 204 10.59 8.81 -2.67
N LYS A 205 9.87 8.50 -1.58
CA LYS A 205 10.41 8.60 -0.21
C LYS A 205 11.57 7.65 0.04
N LYS A 206 11.53 6.46 -0.57
CA LYS A 206 12.66 5.52 -0.49
C LYS A 206 13.93 6.09 -1.11
N VAL A 207 13.81 6.85 -2.21
CA VAL A 207 14.95 7.43 -2.95
C VAL A 207 15.43 8.72 -2.27
N LEU A 208 14.53 9.65 -1.99
CA LEU A 208 14.86 11.01 -1.54
C LEU A 208 14.83 11.22 -0.02
N GLY A 209 14.23 10.31 0.73
CA GLY A 209 14.07 10.41 2.19
C GLY A 209 12.61 10.59 2.64
N GLU A 210 12.32 10.19 3.87
CA GLU A 210 10.97 10.21 4.46
C GLU A 210 10.40 11.61 4.68
N ASP A 211 11.26 12.62 4.78
CA ASP A 211 10.90 14.03 4.92
C ASP A 211 10.49 14.70 3.60
N THR A 212 10.69 14.02 2.47
CA THR A 212 10.27 14.51 1.15
C THR A 212 8.76 14.79 1.11
N ILE A 213 8.39 16.00 0.72
CA ILE A 213 6.99 16.42 0.58
C ILE A 213 6.43 15.86 -0.73
N VAL A 214 5.55 14.88 -0.61
CA VAL A 214 4.83 14.28 -1.74
C VAL A 214 3.33 14.52 -1.58
N THR A 215 2.69 14.94 -2.65
CA THR A 215 1.27 15.27 -2.73
C THR A 215 0.60 14.44 -3.82
N SER A 216 -0.66 14.06 -3.61
CA SER A 216 -1.46 13.38 -4.61
C SER A 216 -2.42 14.35 -5.29
N SER A 217 -2.64 14.20 -6.59
CA SER A 217 -3.79 14.84 -7.22
C SER A 217 -5.10 14.25 -6.68
N GLN A 218 -6.13 15.09 -6.60
CA GLN A 218 -7.49 14.66 -6.23
C GLN A 218 -8.28 14.09 -7.42
N TYR A 219 -7.62 13.96 -8.57
CA TYR A 219 -8.18 13.44 -9.82
C TYR A 219 -7.18 12.48 -10.45
N TYR A 220 -7.67 11.63 -11.34
CA TYR A 220 -6.84 10.87 -12.26
C TYR A 220 -7.08 11.35 -13.69
N VAL A 221 -6.08 11.18 -14.55
CA VAL A 221 -6.19 11.51 -15.97
C VAL A 221 -6.62 10.25 -16.72
N LYS A 222 -7.59 10.40 -17.63
CA LYS A 222 -7.96 9.35 -18.58
C LYS A 222 -7.07 9.49 -19.81
N SER A 223 -6.41 8.39 -20.20
CA SER A 223 -5.65 8.35 -21.43
C SER A 223 -6.56 8.06 -22.62
N ASP A 224 -6.34 8.77 -23.73
CA ASP A 224 -6.98 8.48 -25.01
C ASP A 224 -6.41 7.22 -25.67
N LYS A 225 -5.25 6.74 -25.19
CA LYS A 225 -4.58 5.55 -25.70
C LYS A 225 -4.71 4.39 -24.73
N ASN A 226 -5.07 3.22 -25.28
CA ASN A 226 -5.34 2.02 -24.50
C ASN A 226 -4.11 1.42 -23.82
N ASN A 227 -2.91 1.80 -24.24
CA ASN A 227 -1.64 1.29 -23.73
C ASN A 227 -0.86 2.29 -22.86
N GLU A 228 -1.38 3.50 -22.64
CA GLU A 228 -0.72 4.51 -21.81
C GLU A 228 -1.42 4.61 -20.45
N GLN A 229 -0.81 3.97 -19.44
CA GLN A 229 -1.29 4.00 -18.06
C GLN A 229 -0.11 4.03 -17.08
N GLY A 230 -0.29 4.69 -15.95
CA GLY A 230 0.74 4.79 -14.93
C GLY A 230 0.64 6.07 -14.14
N VAL A 231 1.73 6.84 -14.09
CA VAL A 231 1.80 8.06 -13.28
C VAL A 231 2.57 9.16 -14.00
N ILE A 232 2.17 10.39 -13.73
CA ILE A 232 2.87 11.63 -14.07
C ILE A 232 3.34 12.21 -12.74
N ILE A 233 4.63 12.53 -12.64
CA ILE A 233 5.23 13.11 -11.45
C ILE A 233 5.70 14.52 -11.79
N ARG A 234 5.29 15.51 -11.01
CA ARG A 234 5.71 16.91 -11.15
C ARG A 234 6.55 17.32 -9.96
N ALA A 235 7.72 17.89 -10.20
CA ALA A 235 8.61 18.42 -9.18
C ALA A 235 8.55 19.95 -9.20
N TYR A 236 7.96 20.57 -8.18
CA TYR A 236 7.69 22.01 -8.11
C TYR A 236 8.84 22.78 -7.45
N HIS A 237 9.21 23.93 -8.00
CA HIS A 237 10.35 24.77 -7.57
C HIS A 237 9.93 26.19 -7.17
#